data_AF-A0A2D7GTH5-F1
#
_entry.id   AF-A0A2D7GTH5-F1
#
_cell.length_a   1.000
_cell.length_b   1.000
_cell.length_c   1.000
_cell.angle_alpha   90.00
_cell.angle_beta   90.00
_cell.angle_gamma   90.00
#
_symmetry.space_group_name_H-M   'P 1'
#
loop_
_entity.id
_entity.type
_entity.pdbx_description
1 polymer ?
#
loop_
_entity_poly.entity_id
_entity_poly.type
_entity_poly.pdbx_seq_one_letter_code
_entity_poly.pdbx_strand_id
1 'polypeptide(L)' 'EHDYGDKYVKLDVHRVTNFNGEPHGKEGQSSRWQAVNDLNVKDFPEANVAIIQALTEENK' A
#
# COMPACT_ATOMS: atom_id res chain seq x y z
N GLU A 1 8.19 0.79 11.43
CA GLU A 1 8.12 -0.56 12.03
C GLU A 1 6.84 -0.62 12.84
N HIS A 2 6.18 -1.78 12.93
CA HIS A 2 4.90 -1.92 13.64
C HIS A 2 4.93 -3.18 14.50
N ASP A 3 4.47 -3.03 15.74
CA ASP A 3 4.31 -4.13 16.69
C ASP A 3 2.82 -4.47 16.80
N TYR A 4 2.44 -5.67 16.39
CA TYR A 4 1.08 -6.19 16.50
C TYR A 4 0.84 -6.92 17.84
N GLY A 5 1.84 -6.99 18.71
CA GLY A 5 1.82 -7.74 19.97
C GLY A 5 2.15 -9.21 19.81
N ASP A 6 1.70 -9.86 18.73
CA ASP A 6 2.05 -11.24 18.37
C ASP A 6 3.26 -11.34 17.43
N LYS A 7 3.53 -10.26 16.68
CA LYS A 7 4.62 -10.17 15.71
C LYS A 7 5.09 -8.74 15.53
N TYR A 8 6.37 -8.62 15.18
CA TYR A 8 6.98 -7.36 14.78
C TYR A 8 7.21 -7.34 13.27
N VAL A 9 6.75 -6.29 12.60
CA VAL A 9 6.83 -6.14 11.14
C VAL A 9 7.57 -4.87 10.77
N LYS A 10 8.51 -5.02 9.83
CA LYS A 10 9.14 -3.90 9.15
C LYS A 10 8.75 -3.95 7.68
N LEU A 11 8.22 -2.84 7.19
CA LEU A 11 7.87 -2.68 5.78
C LEU A 11 9.02 -1.95 5.08
N ASP A 12 9.56 -2.57 4.05
CA ASP A 12 10.39 -1.89 3.04
C ASP A 12 9.49 -1.56 1.85
N VAL A 13 9.38 -0.27 1.53
CA VAL A 13 8.33 0.25 0.66
C VAL A 13 8.98 0.97 -0.51
N HIS A 14 8.68 0.50 -1.72
CA HIS A 14 9.21 1.05 -2.96
C HIS A 14 8.11 1.71 -3.76
N ARG A 15 8.34 2.95 -4.19
CA ARG A 15 7.50 3.61 -5.17
C ARG A 15 7.95 3.21 -6.58
N VAL A 16 7.06 2.54 -7.31
CA VAL A 16 7.29 2.14 -8.70
C VAL A 16 6.52 3.09 -9.60
N THR A 17 7.23 3.97 -10.31
CA THR A 17 6.63 4.95 -11.23
C THR A 17 6.62 4.49 -12.68
N ASN A 18 7.33 3.40 -13.01
CA ASN A 18 7.33 2.81 -14.33
C ASN A 18 7.63 1.31 -14.26
N PHE A 19 6.99 0.52 -15.13
CA PHE A 19 7.18 -0.92 -15.27
C PHE A 19 6.73 -1.38 -16.66
N ASN A 20 7.10 -2.61 -17.04
CA ASN A 20 6.72 -3.19 -18.33
C ASN A 20 5.52 -4.15 -18.17
N GLY A 21 4.62 -4.14 -19.15
CA GLY A 21 3.44 -5.00 -19.19
C GLY A 21 2.26 -4.44 -18.38
N GLU A 22 1.23 -5.25 -18.20
CA GLU A 22 0.02 -4.90 -17.44
C GLU A 22 0.01 -5.58 -16.07
N PRO A 23 -0.26 -4.85 -14.97
CA PRO A 23 -0.26 -5.44 -13.64
C PRO A 23 -1.49 -6.32 -13.47
N HIS A 24 -1.28 -7.54 -12.98
CA HIS A 24 -2.34 -8.52 -12.75
C HIS A 24 -1.96 -9.47 -11.61
N GLY A 25 -2.97 -10.10 -11.01
CA GLY A 25 -2.78 -11.09 -9.96
C GLY A 25 -2.18 -12.40 -10.47
N LYS A 26 -0.88 -12.61 -10.25
CA LYS A 26 -0.17 -13.82 -10.69
C LYS A 26 -0.53 -15.08 -9.90
N GLU A 27 -1.12 -14.92 -8.72
CA GLU A 27 -1.53 -16.00 -7.80
C GLU A 27 -3.07 -16.09 -7.68
N GLY A 28 -3.81 -15.47 -8.61
CA GLY A 28 -5.27 -15.45 -8.59
C GLY A 28 -5.88 -14.40 -7.65
N GLN A 29 -5.06 -13.49 -7.11
CA GLN A 29 -5.54 -12.38 -6.30
C GLN A 29 -6.31 -11.35 -7.15
N SER A 30 -7.40 -10.83 -6.58
CA SER A 30 -8.13 -9.71 -7.18
C SER A 30 -7.37 -8.41 -6.99
N SER A 31 -7.27 -7.61 -8.05
CA SER A 31 -6.60 -6.31 -8.03
C SER A 31 -7.41 -5.28 -8.80
N ARG A 32 -7.35 -4.02 -8.34
CA ARG A 32 -7.93 -2.87 -9.06
C ARG A 32 -7.03 -1.66 -8.93
N TRP A 33 -7.12 -0.77 -9.90
CA TRP A 33 -6.58 0.58 -9.78
C TRP A 33 -7.48 1.43 -8.89
N GLN A 34 -6.89 2.23 -8.01
CA GLN A 34 -7.58 3.17 -7.14
C GLN A 34 -6.76 4.46 -7.06
N ALA A 35 -7.42 5.62 -7.12
CA ALA A 35 -6.75 6.89 -6.88
C ALA A 35 -6.31 6.98 -5.43
N VAL A 36 -5.15 7.60 -5.16
CA VAL A 36 -4.60 7.74 -3.80
C VAL A 36 -5.59 8.42 -2.86
N ASN A 37 -6.28 9.46 -3.34
CA ASN A 37 -7.25 10.22 -2.55
C ASN A 37 -8.52 9.41 -2.18
N ASP A 38 -8.77 8.29 -2.85
CA ASP A 38 -9.92 7.42 -2.55
C ASP A 38 -9.54 6.27 -1.59
N LEU A 39 -8.26 6.16 -1.20
CA LEU A 39 -7.81 5.13 -0.27
C LEU A 39 -8.32 5.43 1.14
N ASN A 40 -9.13 4.52 1.68
CA ASN A 40 -9.53 4.56 3.09
C ASN A 40 -8.55 3.74 3.93
N VAL A 41 -7.84 4.40 4.85
CA VAL A 41 -6.83 3.77 5.72
C VAL A 41 -7.37 2.59 6.55
N LYS A 42 -8.68 2.55 6.83
CA LYS A 42 -9.31 1.47 7.60
C LYS A 42 -9.41 0.15 6.82
N ASP A 43 -9.24 0.19 5.51
CA ASP A 43 -9.29 -0.99 4.66
C ASP A 43 -7.93 -1.71 4.59
N PHE A 44 -6.90 -1.17 5.26
CA PHE A 44 -5.54 -1.66 5.23
C PHE A 44 -5.04 -2.05 6.63
N PRO A 45 -4.02 -2.93 6.73
CA PRO A 45 -3.35 -3.20 7.98
C PRO A 45 -2.78 -1.92 8.61
N GLU A 46 -2.75 -1.86 9.95
CA GLU A 46 -2.29 -0.67 10.69
C GLU A 46 -0.90 -0.19 10.28
N ALA A 47 0.03 -1.10 9.99
CA ALA A 47 1.38 -0.78 9.52
C ALA A 47 1.40 0.01 8.19
N ASN A 48 0.33 -0.06 7.38
CA ASN A 48 0.23 0.61 6.09
C ASN A 48 -0.30 2.04 6.19
N VAL A 49 -0.84 2.46 7.35
CA VAL A 49 -1.45 3.79 7.53
C VAL A 49 -0.44 4.90 7.20
N ALA A 50 0.79 4.78 7.69
CA ALA A 50 1.85 5.76 7.45
C ALA A 50 2.23 5.87 5.95
N ILE A 51 2.14 4.76 5.20
CA ILE A 51 2.42 4.73 3.76
C ILE A 51 1.33 5.52 3.01
N ILE A 52 0.07 5.28 3.34
CA ILE A 52 -1.07 5.94 2.68
C ILE A 52 -1.05 7.43 2.99
N GLN A 53 -0.78 7.83 4.23
CA GLN A 53 -0.65 9.23 4.62
C GLN A 53 0.46 9.94 3.82
N ALA A 54 1.64 9.33 3.71
CA ALA A 54 2.74 9.87 2.92
C ALA A 54 2.36 10.06 1.44
N LEU A 55 1.65 9.09 0.84
CA LEU A 55 1.15 9.19 -0.53
C LEU A 55 0.12 10.32 -0.69
N THR A 56 -0.82 10.45 0.25
CA THR A 56 -1.86 11.49 0.18
C THR A 56 -1.28 12.90 0.37
N GLU A 57 -0.25 13.06 1.21
CA GLU A 57 0.44 14.34 1.40
C GLU A 57 1.21 14.78 0.15
N GLU A 58 1.83 13.85 -0.57
CA GLU A 58 2.53 14.14 -1.82
C GLU A 58 1.59 14.53 -2.97
N ASN A 59 0.36 14.00 -2.98
CA ASN A 59 -0.63 14.26 -4.03
C ASN A 59 -1.45 15.54 -3.81
N LYS A 60 -1.09 16.37 -2.82
CA LYS A 60 -1.65 17.72 -2.62
C LYS A 60 -0.93 18.75 -3.46
#